data_AF-A0A1J4WGA5-F1
#
_entry.id   AF-A0A1J4WGA5-F1
#
_cell.length_a   1.000
_cell.length_b   1.000
_cell.length_c   1.000
_cell.angle_alpha   90.00
_cell.angle_beta   90.00
_cell.angle_gamma   90.00
#
_symmetry.space_group_name_H-M   'P 1'
#
loop_
_entity.id
_entity.type
_entity.pdbx_description
1 polymer ?
#
loop_
_entity_poly.entity_id
_entity_poly.type
_entity_poly.pdbx_seq_one_letter_code
_entity_poly.pdbx_strand_id
1 'polypeptide(L)'
;MVFKQKSFYIFLIVCGLFFIRPAFVLADILGQSKIFFVEPTYDSQNKEQIETILENISKNAYFYLEKSFKTTLTIEELEQIELILKNLGQEFDQVIYPKLISLYGVEWKNGIDRDPKITVVFHQLKPGAAGYFRQEDEYPKQQAQKSNEGEIIYLNADYLTSSYLKSFLAHEFTHLISFNQKERLKGIVEDVWLNEARAEFAPTLLDYDKDYEKSNLKQRVLQFLQSPPDSLTDWESQKKDYGSIAVFFQYLAEKYGSKIIVNTMEAPSAGFSSLNYSLEKWQVGKTIEDIFTDWLVTVYLNDCSLGDNYCFKAQGLTNLRVVPSLIFLSPQQKKEFTTALSLKPWSGRWYRILTTEGDLRVNLSAVLGVPFKLSYVLCNKENDCQVKFLEPNIDNKIEMFIPEFALKYNFLTVIPSIQPKTKTLTSNQEEPFFELNLSTKIENTKQDQDLIANLEAQILQLKAQIAQVQAQLQAILAKKNTCLLTYNLFLGKQGEQVKCLQSFLVSQGKDIYPTALITGYFGSLTKEAVIRFQEKYRVEILTPLNFALGNGYVGSLTRAKINFLISQ
;
A
#
# COMPACT_ATOMS: atom_id res chain seq x y z
N MET A 1 40.96 52.11 67.04
CA MET A 1 42.33 52.42 67.49
C MET A 1 43.27 52.16 66.32
N VAL A 2 44.17 53.10 66.07
CA VAL A 2 45.05 53.30 64.89
C VAL A 2 46.00 52.08 64.74
N PHE A 3 46.34 51.57 63.55
CA PHE A 3 47.44 52.08 62.71
C PHE A 3 47.45 51.55 61.27
N LYS A 4 47.86 52.46 60.38
CA LYS A 4 48.24 52.31 58.96
C LYS A 4 49.43 51.36 58.77
N GLN A 5 49.49 50.68 57.62
CA GLN A 5 50.66 50.80 56.72
C GLN A 5 50.32 50.35 55.29
N LYS A 6 50.64 51.22 54.33
CA LYS A 6 50.69 50.94 52.89
C LYS A 6 52.01 50.22 52.60
N SER A 7 51.98 49.17 51.79
CA SER A 7 53.15 48.70 51.05
C SER A 7 52.79 48.48 49.59
N PHE A 8 53.59 49.14 48.76
CA PHE A 8 53.55 49.24 47.32
C PHE A 8 54.30 48.02 46.75
N TYR A 9 53.64 47.16 45.98
CA TYR A 9 54.32 46.14 45.19
C TYR A 9 54.13 46.43 43.70
N ILE A 10 55.26 46.76 43.09
CA ILE A 10 55.48 46.95 41.66
C ILE A 10 55.16 45.62 40.97
N PHE A 11 54.11 45.57 40.16
CA PHE A 11 53.86 44.43 39.28
C PHE A 11 54.75 44.59 38.05
N LEU A 12 55.70 43.66 37.92
CA LEU A 12 56.60 43.54 36.78
C LEU A 12 55.75 43.29 35.51
N ILE A 13 55.78 44.25 34.58
CA ILE A 13 55.27 44.08 33.22
C ILE A 13 56.18 43.06 32.53
N VAL A 14 55.74 41.80 32.48
CA VAL A 14 56.28 40.83 31.52
C VAL A 14 55.50 41.06 30.23
N CYS A 15 56.12 41.79 29.29
CA CYS A 15 55.72 41.78 27.89
C CYS A 15 55.88 40.35 27.35
N GLY A 16 54.82 39.55 27.49
CA GLY A 16 54.65 38.35 26.70
C GLY A 16 54.42 38.78 25.26
N LEU A 17 55.47 38.72 24.44
CA LEU A 17 55.35 38.66 22.99
C LEU A 17 54.43 37.48 22.66
N PHE A 18 53.14 37.76 22.46
CA PHE A 18 52.24 36.88 21.75
C PHE A 18 52.84 36.70 20.36
N PHE A 19 53.60 35.61 20.17
CA PHE A 19 53.85 35.07 18.85
C PHE A 19 52.50 34.65 18.29
N ILE A 20 51.83 35.58 17.61
CA ILE A 20 50.82 35.25 16.61
C ILE A 20 51.57 34.43 15.57
N ARG A 21 51.53 33.10 15.68
CA ARG A 21 51.96 32.23 14.59
C ARG A 21 51.02 32.53 13.44
N PRO A 22 51.49 33.09 12.31
CA PRO A 22 50.66 33.12 11.12
C PRO A 22 50.31 31.65 10.81
N ALA A 23 49.02 31.34 10.79
CA ALA A 23 48.54 30.09 10.23
C ALA A 23 48.83 30.15 8.73
N PHE A 24 49.99 29.65 8.32
CA PHE A 24 50.28 29.43 6.91
C PHE A 24 49.33 28.34 6.43
N VAL A 25 48.39 28.71 5.56
CA VAL A 25 47.62 27.76 4.76
C VAL A 25 48.59 27.24 3.69
N LEU A 26 48.97 25.96 3.77
CA LEU A 26 49.77 25.31 2.74
C LEU A 26 48.80 24.66 1.76
N ALA A 27 48.77 25.16 0.52
CA ALA A 27 48.07 24.47 -0.56
C ALA A 27 48.68 23.08 -0.75
N ASP A 28 47.82 22.11 -1.05
CA ASP A 28 48.23 20.74 -1.29
C ASP A 28 49.10 20.63 -2.56
N ILE A 29 50.12 19.76 -2.52
CA ILE A 29 51.13 19.61 -3.59
C ILE A 29 50.90 18.31 -4.36
N LEU A 30 50.97 18.38 -5.69
CA LEU A 30 50.81 17.22 -6.56
C LEU A 30 51.75 16.06 -6.15
N GLY A 31 51.21 14.84 -6.08
CA GLY A 31 51.92 13.64 -5.65
C GLY A 31 52.05 13.46 -4.13
N GLN A 32 51.55 14.38 -3.32
CA GLN A 32 51.56 14.20 -1.86
C GLN A 32 50.65 13.04 -1.43
N SER A 33 51.06 12.34 -0.37
CA SER A 33 50.24 11.32 0.29
C SER A 33 49.46 11.93 1.45
N LYS A 34 48.17 11.60 1.58
CA LYS A 34 47.29 12.05 2.67
C LYS A 34 46.39 10.90 3.12
N ILE A 35 46.17 10.79 4.42
CA ILE A 35 45.22 9.84 5.01
C ILE A 35 43.89 10.54 5.20
N PHE A 36 42.81 9.91 4.73
CA PHE A 36 41.45 10.35 4.97
C PHE A 36 40.72 9.31 5.83
N PHE A 37 39.94 9.78 6.81
CA PHE A 37 38.86 8.99 7.37
C PHE A 37 37.76 8.82 6.31
N VAL A 38 37.13 7.65 6.29
CA VAL A 38 36.06 7.28 5.33
C VAL A 38 34.95 6.52 6.06
N GLU A 39 33.80 6.35 5.40
CA GLU A 39 32.65 5.66 5.96
C GLU A 39 32.71 4.13 5.70
N PRO A 40 32.87 3.28 6.74
CA PRO A 40 32.98 1.83 6.57
C PRO A 40 31.76 1.17 5.92
N THR A 41 30.57 1.76 6.06
CA THR A 41 29.37 1.20 5.41
C THR A 41 29.43 1.31 3.89
N TYR A 42 30.17 2.28 3.34
CA TYR A 42 30.36 2.46 1.90
C TYR A 42 31.66 1.83 1.38
N ASP A 43 32.72 1.78 2.18
CA ASP A 43 34.01 1.22 1.76
C ASP A 43 33.92 -0.29 1.44
N SER A 44 34.53 -0.70 0.32
CA SER A 44 34.48 -2.09 -0.17
C SER A 44 35.09 -3.11 0.81
N GLN A 45 36.00 -2.68 1.69
CA GLN A 45 36.69 -3.51 2.67
C GLN A 45 36.33 -3.12 4.12
N ASN A 46 35.33 -2.25 4.31
CA ASN A 46 34.93 -1.65 5.58
C ASN A 46 36.08 -0.95 6.33
N LYS A 47 37.00 -0.33 5.59
CA LYS A 47 38.07 0.49 6.18
C LYS A 47 37.48 1.75 6.82
N GLU A 48 38.11 2.21 7.90
CA GLU A 48 37.80 3.51 8.52
C GLU A 48 38.74 4.63 8.03
N GLN A 49 39.87 4.25 7.43
CA GLN A 49 40.89 5.16 6.92
C GLN A 49 41.49 4.60 5.62
N ILE A 50 41.84 5.49 4.70
CA ILE A 50 42.53 5.17 3.47
C ILE A 50 43.73 6.11 3.26
N GLU A 51 44.82 5.56 2.73
CA GLU A 51 45.94 6.36 2.23
C GLU A 51 45.67 6.72 0.76
N THR A 52 45.83 8.00 0.41
CA THR A 52 45.53 8.53 -0.92
C THR A 52 46.70 9.36 -1.45
N ILE A 53 46.77 9.52 -2.77
CA ILE A 53 47.77 10.35 -3.44
C ILE A 53 47.05 11.43 -4.25
N LEU A 54 47.53 12.68 -4.18
CA LEU A 54 47.01 13.78 -4.98
C LEU A 54 47.45 13.64 -6.44
N GLU A 55 46.51 13.36 -7.34
CA GLU A 55 46.77 13.07 -8.77
C GLU A 55 46.49 14.26 -9.69
N ASN A 56 45.60 15.19 -9.29
CA ASN A 56 45.31 16.37 -10.10
C ASN A 56 44.88 17.56 -9.23
N ILE A 57 45.23 18.77 -9.67
CA ILE A 57 44.83 20.03 -9.06
C ILE A 57 44.16 20.89 -10.13
N SER A 58 42.90 21.26 -9.91
CA SER A 58 42.17 22.20 -10.76
C SER A 58 42.06 23.57 -10.07
N LYS A 59 41.35 24.52 -10.68
CA LYS A 59 41.11 25.85 -10.10
C LYS A 59 40.32 25.76 -8.80
N ASN A 60 39.29 24.92 -8.73
CA ASN A 60 38.40 24.83 -7.56
C ASN A 60 38.46 23.48 -6.83
N ALA A 61 39.29 22.52 -7.26
CA ALA A 61 39.34 21.21 -6.61
C ALA A 61 40.72 20.54 -6.59
N TYR A 62 40.90 19.65 -5.60
CA TYR A 62 41.95 18.65 -5.53
C TYR A 62 41.37 17.27 -5.81
N PHE A 63 42.09 16.42 -6.54
CA PHE A 63 41.64 15.07 -6.89
C PHE A 63 42.62 14.02 -6.35
N TYR A 64 42.19 13.32 -5.32
CA TYR A 64 42.94 12.26 -4.65
C TYR A 64 42.50 10.87 -5.12
N LEU A 65 43.45 9.95 -5.24
CA LEU A 65 43.20 8.55 -5.57
C LEU A 65 43.71 7.64 -4.46
N GLU A 66 42.91 6.66 -4.05
CA GLU A 66 43.31 5.63 -3.09
C GLU A 66 44.57 4.90 -3.58
N LYS A 67 45.59 4.89 -2.73
CA LYS A 67 46.91 4.33 -3.07
C LYS A 67 46.85 2.84 -3.34
N SER A 68 46.07 2.08 -2.56
CA SER A 68 45.87 0.63 -2.79
C SER A 68 45.28 0.37 -4.18
N PHE A 69 44.25 1.11 -4.56
CA PHE A 69 43.65 1.00 -5.89
C PHE A 69 44.67 1.37 -6.98
N LYS A 70 45.37 2.50 -6.82
CA LYS A 70 46.41 2.94 -7.76
C LYS A 70 47.47 1.85 -8.01
N THR A 71 47.89 1.13 -6.97
CA THR A 71 48.91 0.06 -7.10
C THR A 71 48.45 -1.17 -7.88
N THR A 72 47.15 -1.32 -8.13
CA THR A 72 46.60 -2.41 -8.95
C THR A 72 46.58 -2.11 -10.44
N LEU A 73 46.75 -0.84 -10.82
CA LEU A 73 46.65 -0.37 -12.21
C LEU A 73 47.95 -0.61 -12.98
N THR A 74 47.81 -0.90 -14.26
CA THR A 74 48.90 -0.87 -15.23
C THR A 74 49.33 0.57 -15.54
N ILE A 75 50.51 0.73 -16.15
CA ILE A 75 51.01 2.05 -16.56
C ILE A 75 50.05 2.72 -17.56
N GLU A 76 49.49 1.96 -18.50
CA GLU A 76 48.53 2.48 -19.49
C GLU A 76 47.22 2.94 -18.83
N GLU A 77 46.67 2.17 -17.89
CA GLU A 77 45.48 2.56 -17.14
C GLU A 77 45.73 3.80 -16.28
N LEU A 78 46.93 3.93 -15.70
CA LEU A 78 47.30 5.10 -14.90
C LEU A 78 47.36 6.37 -15.77
N GLU A 79 48.01 6.31 -16.94
CA GLU A 79 48.06 7.44 -17.89
C GLU A 79 46.64 7.86 -18.34
N GLN A 80 45.76 6.88 -18.56
CA GLN A 80 44.35 7.15 -18.89
C GLN A 80 43.61 7.82 -17.73
N ILE A 81 43.79 7.35 -16.49
CA ILE A 81 43.16 7.92 -15.30
C ILE A 81 43.66 9.35 -15.03
N GLU A 82 44.95 9.62 -15.18
CA GLU A 82 45.50 10.97 -15.05
C GLU A 82 44.84 11.95 -16.04
N LEU A 83 44.65 11.51 -17.30
CA LEU A 83 43.94 12.30 -18.30
C LEU A 83 42.45 12.51 -17.93
N ILE A 84 41.78 11.47 -17.44
CA ILE A 84 40.40 11.54 -16.96
C ILE A 84 40.26 12.55 -15.83
N LEU A 85 41.11 12.49 -14.81
CA LEU A 85 41.07 13.39 -13.66
C LEU A 85 41.34 14.84 -14.05
N LYS A 86 42.27 15.05 -14.99
CA LYS A 86 42.51 16.38 -15.57
C LYS A 86 41.27 16.93 -16.29
N ASN A 87 40.64 16.12 -17.13
CA ASN A 87 39.43 16.50 -17.86
C ASN A 87 38.24 16.73 -16.92
N LEU A 88 38.12 15.92 -15.87
CA LEU A 88 37.10 16.07 -14.84
C LEU A 88 37.32 17.38 -14.05
N GLY A 89 38.56 17.72 -13.71
CA GLY A 89 38.88 19.00 -13.08
C GLY A 89 38.51 20.21 -13.94
N GLN A 90 38.77 20.14 -15.26
CA GLN A 90 38.34 21.18 -16.20
C GLN A 90 36.82 21.30 -16.28
N GLU A 91 36.12 20.17 -16.38
CA GLU A 91 34.65 20.14 -16.38
C GLU A 91 34.08 20.72 -15.08
N PHE A 92 34.67 20.37 -13.94
CA PHE A 92 34.26 20.88 -12.64
C PHE A 92 34.38 22.40 -12.59
N ASP A 93 35.53 22.94 -13.01
CA ASP A 93 35.80 24.38 -12.96
C ASP A 93 34.96 25.20 -13.95
N GLN A 94 34.67 24.65 -15.13
CA GLN A 94 34.05 25.37 -16.24
C GLN A 94 32.53 25.20 -16.29
N VAL A 95 32.02 24.08 -15.80
CA VAL A 95 30.61 23.69 -15.95
C VAL A 95 29.97 23.43 -14.59
N ILE A 96 30.40 22.40 -13.86
CA ILE A 96 29.70 21.92 -12.65
C ILE A 96 29.68 22.99 -11.57
N TYR A 97 30.85 23.46 -11.13
CA TYR A 97 31.00 24.43 -10.05
C TYR A 97 30.25 25.74 -10.33
N PRO A 98 30.52 26.50 -11.43
CA PRO A 98 29.86 27.78 -11.65
C PRO A 98 28.35 27.66 -11.88
N LYS A 99 27.86 26.62 -12.56
CA LYS A 99 26.42 26.44 -12.78
C LYS A 99 25.71 26.09 -11.48
N LEU A 100 26.19 25.09 -10.72
CA LEU A 100 25.49 24.65 -9.51
C LEU A 100 25.51 25.71 -8.41
N ILE A 101 26.63 26.44 -8.20
CA ILE A 101 26.62 27.51 -7.20
C ILE A 101 25.72 28.69 -7.57
N SER A 102 25.56 28.95 -8.88
CA SER A 102 24.67 30.03 -9.35
C SER A 102 23.19 29.69 -9.16
N LEU A 103 22.85 28.40 -9.15
CA LEU A 103 21.48 27.91 -8.99
C LEU A 103 21.16 27.64 -7.52
N TYR A 104 21.97 26.84 -6.85
CA TYR A 104 21.71 26.36 -5.49
C TYR A 104 22.39 27.21 -4.41
N GLY A 105 23.28 28.13 -4.75
CA GLY A 105 24.07 28.89 -3.79
C GLY A 105 25.43 28.24 -3.52
N VAL A 106 26.22 28.87 -2.66
CA VAL A 106 27.62 28.47 -2.43
C VAL A 106 27.74 27.38 -1.36
N GLU A 107 28.72 26.51 -1.52
CA GLU A 107 29.28 25.69 -0.45
C GLU A 107 29.82 26.54 0.71
N TRP A 108 30.24 25.91 1.81
CA TRP A 108 30.93 26.62 2.89
C TRP A 108 32.34 27.03 2.46
N LYS A 109 32.42 28.11 1.68
CA LYS A 109 33.67 28.52 1.05
C LYS A 109 34.76 28.88 2.05
N ASN A 110 35.94 28.31 1.83
CA ASN A 110 37.10 28.27 2.73
C ASN A 110 36.91 27.40 3.97
N GLY A 111 35.71 26.90 4.25
CA GLY A 111 35.51 25.90 5.28
C GLY A 111 36.14 26.17 6.65
N ILE A 112 36.43 25.07 7.31
CA ILE A 112 37.19 25.02 8.57
C ILE A 112 38.71 25.03 8.32
N ASP A 113 39.18 24.47 7.20
CA ASP A 113 40.59 24.38 6.81
C ASP A 113 41.17 25.66 6.20
N ARG A 114 40.30 26.63 5.85
CA ARG A 114 40.65 27.89 5.17
C ARG A 114 41.14 27.70 3.74
N ASP A 115 40.83 26.57 3.10
CA ASP A 115 41.12 26.32 1.69
C ASP A 115 39.84 26.52 0.83
N PRO A 116 39.83 27.41 -0.17
CA PRO A 116 38.68 27.57 -1.06
C PRO A 116 38.45 26.39 -2.03
N LYS A 117 39.35 25.41 -2.11
CA LYS A 117 39.23 24.26 -3.02
C LYS A 117 38.54 23.08 -2.33
N ILE A 118 37.66 22.44 -3.08
CA ILE A 118 36.98 21.22 -2.66
C ILE A 118 37.90 20.02 -2.87
N THR A 119 37.90 19.08 -1.93
CA THR A 119 38.66 17.83 -2.06
C THR A 119 37.76 16.75 -2.64
N VAL A 120 38.16 16.13 -3.74
CA VAL A 120 37.49 14.96 -4.33
C VAL A 120 38.37 13.73 -4.11
N VAL A 121 37.85 12.73 -3.41
CA VAL A 121 38.56 11.50 -3.06
C VAL A 121 37.96 10.30 -3.79
N PHE A 122 38.77 9.62 -4.59
CA PHE A 122 38.42 8.37 -5.25
C PHE A 122 38.90 7.17 -4.45
N HIS A 123 37.98 6.30 -4.02
CA HIS A 123 38.32 5.03 -3.37
C HIS A 123 37.34 3.92 -3.74
N GLN A 124 37.69 2.66 -3.45
CA GLN A 124 36.85 1.52 -3.84
C GLN A 124 35.62 1.38 -2.92
N LEU A 125 34.42 1.63 -3.46
CA LEU A 125 33.17 1.48 -2.71
C LEU A 125 32.50 0.12 -2.95
N LYS A 126 31.54 -0.24 -2.10
CA LYS A 126 30.68 -1.41 -2.31
C LYS A 126 29.90 -1.32 -3.62
N PRO A 127 29.57 -2.48 -4.25
CA PRO A 127 28.83 -2.50 -5.50
C PRO A 127 27.51 -1.73 -5.41
N GLY A 128 27.29 -0.80 -6.34
CA GLY A 128 26.09 0.03 -6.43
C GLY A 128 26.20 1.40 -5.76
N ALA A 129 27.25 1.67 -4.97
CA ALA A 129 27.55 3.01 -4.47
C ALA A 129 28.40 3.79 -5.48
N ALA A 130 27.91 4.96 -5.90
CA ALA A 130 28.60 5.84 -6.84
C ALA A 130 29.47 6.90 -6.15
N GLY A 131 29.03 7.37 -4.99
CA GLY A 131 29.67 8.37 -4.17
C GLY A 131 28.93 8.55 -2.86
N TYR A 132 29.48 9.41 -2.01
CA TYR A 132 28.80 9.89 -0.81
C TYR A 132 29.44 11.19 -0.32
N PHE A 133 28.74 11.87 0.58
CA PHE A 133 29.18 13.05 1.31
C PHE A 133 29.12 12.80 2.82
N ARG A 134 30.15 13.24 3.55
CA ARG A 134 30.24 13.12 5.02
C ARG A 134 30.16 14.50 5.65
N GLN A 135 29.00 14.83 6.21
CA GLN A 135 28.78 16.09 6.95
C GLN A 135 29.77 16.26 8.11
N GLU A 136 30.19 15.15 8.74
CA GLU A 136 31.13 15.16 9.86
C GLU A 136 32.50 15.75 9.51
N ASP A 137 32.90 15.71 8.24
CA ASP A 137 34.17 16.27 7.78
C ASP A 137 34.19 17.81 7.83
N GLU A 138 33.04 18.47 7.85
CA GLU A 138 32.96 19.93 8.02
C GLU A 138 32.95 20.37 9.50
N TYR A 139 33.06 19.45 10.46
CA TYR A 139 33.12 19.80 11.88
C TYR A 139 34.56 19.72 12.43
N PRO A 140 34.91 20.53 13.46
CA PRO A 140 36.20 20.39 14.14
C PRO A 140 36.37 19.01 14.76
N LYS A 141 37.61 18.50 14.84
CA LYS A 141 37.90 17.20 15.47
C LYS A 141 37.49 17.10 16.93
N GLN A 142 37.33 18.23 17.62
CA GLN A 142 36.80 18.26 18.98
C GLN A 142 35.32 17.85 19.05
N GLN A 143 34.54 18.10 17.99
CA GLN A 143 33.13 17.74 17.88
C GLN A 143 32.95 16.40 17.15
N ALA A 144 33.73 16.15 16.09
CA ALA A 144 33.68 14.92 15.30
C ALA A 144 35.09 14.33 15.21
N GLN A 145 35.42 13.35 16.07
CA GLN A 145 36.79 12.83 16.21
C GLN A 145 37.39 12.26 14.90
N LYS A 146 36.55 11.75 14.00
CA LYS A 146 36.92 11.18 12.69
C LYS A 146 36.71 12.17 11.52
N SER A 147 36.58 13.46 11.82
CA SER A 147 36.51 14.51 10.82
C SER A 147 37.84 14.68 10.10
N ASN A 148 37.76 14.86 8.79
CA ASN A 148 38.88 15.30 7.95
C ASN A 148 39.04 16.83 7.89
N GLU A 149 38.13 17.59 8.52
CA GLU A 149 38.15 19.06 8.64
C GLU A 149 38.25 19.76 7.28
N GLY A 150 37.33 19.52 6.35
CA GLY A 150 37.26 20.22 5.06
C GLY A 150 36.06 19.83 4.19
N GLU A 151 35.90 20.52 3.07
CA GLU A 151 34.85 20.26 2.07
C GLU A 151 35.25 19.07 1.17
N ILE A 152 34.77 17.87 1.50
CA ILE A 152 35.18 16.62 0.83
C ILE A 152 34.02 15.90 0.16
N ILE A 153 34.25 15.48 -1.09
CA ILE A 153 33.39 14.60 -1.87
C ILE A 153 34.09 13.25 -2.06
N TYR A 154 33.37 12.16 -1.83
CA TYR A 154 33.87 10.81 -2.06
C TYR A 154 33.20 10.18 -3.27
N LEU A 155 33.99 9.65 -4.20
CA LEU A 155 33.50 8.98 -5.40
C LEU A 155 34.11 7.58 -5.53
N ASN A 156 33.36 6.67 -6.14
CA ASN A 156 33.85 5.32 -6.38
C ASN A 156 34.90 5.30 -7.49
N ALA A 157 36.09 4.80 -7.18
CA ALA A 157 37.19 4.64 -8.13
C ALA A 157 36.82 3.71 -9.31
N ASP A 158 35.91 2.75 -9.10
CA ASP A 158 35.45 1.83 -10.15
C ASP A 158 34.70 2.55 -11.29
N TYR A 159 34.22 3.79 -11.07
CA TYR A 159 33.53 4.59 -12.08
C TYR A 159 34.41 5.62 -12.80
N LEU A 160 35.74 5.61 -12.60
CA LEU A 160 36.65 6.57 -13.25
C LEU A 160 36.54 6.56 -14.78
N THR A 161 36.35 5.40 -15.41
CA THR A 161 36.21 5.30 -16.87
C THR A 161 34.76 5.41 -17.35
N SER A 162 33.80 5.61 -16.44
CA SER A 162 32.38 5.65 -16.75
C SER A 162 31.97 6.98 -17.40
N SER A 163 31.02 6.92 -18.33
CA SER A 163 30.37 8.12 -18.89
C SER A 163 29.57 8.91 -17.84
N TYR A 164 29.21 8.28 -16.71
CA TYR A 164 28.43 8.90 -15.63
C TYR A 164 29.28 9.68 -14.61
N LEU A 165 30.61 9.62 -14.69
CA LEU A 165 31.51 10.19 -13.68
C LEU A 165 31.20 11.66 -13.36
N LYS A 166 30.96 12.47 -14.39
CA LYS A 166 30.60 13.90 -14.24
C LYS A 166 29.26 14.09 -13.54
N SER A 167 28.31 13.17 -13.77
CA SER A 167 26.99 13.20 -13.11
C SER A 167 27.13 12.88 -11.63
N PHE A 168 27.97 11.90 -11.27
CA PHE A 168 28.22 11.56 -9.86
C PHE A 168 28.93 12.69 -9.12
N LEU A 169 29.93 13.34 -9.74
CA LEU A 169 30.57 14.52 -9.14
C LEU A 169 29.57 15.67 -8.92
N ALA A 170 28.69 15.94 -9.88
CA ALA A 170 27.65 16.96 -9.74
C ALA A 170 26.61 16.63 -8.66
N HIS A 171 26.25 15.34 -8.54
CA HIS A 171 25.35 14.84 -7.50
C HIS A 171 25.93 15.11 -6.11
N GLU A 172 27.14 14.61 -5.83
CA GLU A 172 27.75 14.75 -4.50
C GLU A 172 28.09 16.21 -4.17
N PHE A 173 28.47 17.01 -5.16
CA PHE A 173 28.68 18.45 -4.93
C PHE A 173 27.39 19.17 -4.53
N THR A 174 26.24 18.71 -5.01
CA THR A 174 24.94 19.26 -4.61
C THR A 174 24.67 19.03 -3.12
N HIS A 175 25.09 17.90 -2.56
CA HIS A 175 24.96 17.63 -1.11
C HIS A 175 25.78 18.59 -0.27
N LEU A 176 27.01 18.89 -0.71
CA LEU A 176 27.91 19.83 -0.05
C LEU A 176 27.32 21.26 -0.06
N ILE A 177 26.78 21.71 -1.20
CA ILE A 177 26.05 22.98 -1.26
C ILE A 177 24.82 22.95 -0.34
N SER A 178 24.03 21.88 -0.41
CA SER A 178 22.78 21.71 0.35
C SER A 178 23.02 21.81 1.85
N PHE A 179 24.07 21.16 2.35
CA PHE A 179 24.45 21.18 3.76
C PHE A 179 24.75 22.61 4.24
N ASN A 180 25.54 23.37 3.48
CA ASN A 180 25.79 24.76 3.83
C ASN A 180 24.51 25.62 3.76
N GLN A 181 23.74 25.52 2.67
CA GLN A 181 22.60 26.40 2.40
C GLN A 181 21.39 26.14 3.30
N LYS A 182 21.12 24.88 3.66
CA LYS A 182 19.97 24.48 4.49
C LYS A 182 20.34 24.33 5.95
N GLU A 183 21.33 23.50 6.26
CA GLU A 183 21.62 23.16 7.64
C GLU A 183 22.46 24.24 8.31
N ARG A 184 23.60 24.63 7.73
CA ARG A 184 24.51 25.59 8.38
C ARG A 184 23.94 27.00 8.43
N LEU A 185 23.46 27.52 7.30
CA LEU A 185 23.00 28.91 7.20
C LEU A 185 21.60 29.14 7.78
N LYS A 186 20.74 28.11 7.78
CA LYS A 186 19.31 28.26 8.17
C LYS A 186 18.89 27.38 9.34
N GLY A 187 19.72 26.41 9.77
CA GLY A 187 19.34 25.46 10.81
C GLY A 187 18.21 24.52 10.39
N ILE A 188 18.04 24.27 9.09
CA ILE A 188 16.97 23.41 8.55
C ILE A 188 17.58 22.08 8.12
N VAL A 189 17.28 21.03 8.88
CA VAL A 189 17.54 19.65 8.45
C VAL A 189 16.54 19.28 7.38
N GLU A 190 17.03 18.88 6.21
CA GLU A 190 16.21 18.53 5.07
C GLU A 190 15.66 17.10 5.15
N ASP A 191 14.53 16.84 4.50
CA ASP A 191 14.09 15.47 4.25
C ASP A 191 15.03 14.78 3.26
N VAL A 192 15.53 13.59 3.63
CA VAL A 192 16.53 12.83 2.84
C VAL A 192 16.11 12.72 1.37
N TRP A 193 14.86 12.33 1.09
CA TRP A 193 14.36 12.17 -0.27
C TRP A 193 14.46 13.45 -1.11
N LEU A 194 14.21 14.63 -0.52
CA LEU A 194 14.25 15.90 -1.25
C LEU A 194 15.69 16.36 -1.44
N ASN A 195 16.56 16.08 -0.47
CA ASN A 195 17.99 16.31 -0.60
C ASN A 195 18.57 15.50 -1.78
N GLU A 196 18.24 14.21 -1.85
CA GLU A 196 18.64 13.32 -2.94
C GLU A 196 17.98 13.71 -4.26
N ALA A 197 16.71 14.14 -4.26
CA ALA A 197 16.03 14.56 -5.48
C ALA A 197 16.69 15.78 -6.14
N ARG A 198 17.22 16.73 -5.35
CA ARG A 198 18.00 17.87 -5.88
C ARG A 198 19.32 17.41 -6.51
N ALA A 199 20.00 16.47 -5.86
CA ALA A 199 21.26 15.93 -6.31
C ALA A 199 21.08 15.09 -7.60
N GLU A 200 20.06 14.22 -7.64
CA GLU A 200 19.70 13.43 -8.83
C GLU A 200 19.26 14.31 -10.01
N PHE A 201 18.69 15.48 -9.73
CA PHE A 201 18.29 16.44 -10.77
C PHE A 201 19.45 17.34 -11.25
N ALA A 202 20.57 17.38 -10.53
CA ALA A 202 21.72 18.22 -10.89
C ALA A 202 22.32 17.90 -12.27
N PRO A 203 22.50 16.62 -12.69
CA PRO A 203 22.94 16.27 -14.04
C PRO A 203 22.03 16.87 -15.14
N THR A 204 20.73 16.94 -14.91
CA THR A 204 19.78 17.55 -15.85
C THR A 204 19.99 19.06 -15.95
N LEU A 205 20.21 19.75 -14.84
CA LEU A 205 20.55 21.19 -14.82
C LEU A 205 21.85 21.51 -15.56
N LEU A 206 22.73 20.52 -15.69
CA LEU A 206 24.01 20.63 -16.38
C LEU A 206 23.96 20.18 -17.85
N ASP A 207 22.79 19.80 -18.36
CA ASP A 207 22.54 19.25 -19.70
C ASP A 207 23.14 17.86 -19.95
N TYR A 208 23.55 17.13 -18.90
CA TYR A 208 24.17 15.80 -19.04
C TYR A 208 23.17 14.71 -19.46
N ASP A 209 21.88 14.91 -19.21
CA ASP A 209 20.83 13.96 -19.64
C ASP A 209 20.30 14.20 -21.06
N LYS A 210 20.86 15.18 -21.79
CA LYS A 210 20.41 15.53 -23.15
C LYS A 210 20.59 14.39 -24.15
N ASP A 211 21.70 13.64 -24.07
CA ASP A 211 21.86 12.36 -24.76
C ASP A 211 21.26 11.25 -23.88
N TYR A 212 19.93 11.09 -23.96
CA TYR A 212 19.17 10.18 -23.10
C TYR A 212 19.76 8.77 -23.08
N GLU A 213 20.22 8.25 -24.22
CA GLU A 213 20.68 6.86 -24.34
C GLU A 213 21.95 6.57 -23.50
N LYS A 214 22.76 7.60 -23.23
CA LYS A 214 23.98 7.54 -22.43
C LYS A 214 23.86 8.26 -21.08
N SER A 215 22.65 8.71 -20.74
CA SER A 215 22.38 9.51 -19.55
C SER A 215 22.18 8.64 -18.30
N ASN A 216 22.41 9.25 -17.13
CA ASN A 216 22.02 8.63 -15.86
C ASN A 216 20.48 8.53 -15.77
N LEU A 217 19.75 9.52 -16.32
CA LEU A 217 18.29 9.53 -16.33
C LEU A 217 17.68 8.25 -16.94
N LYS A 218 18.25 7.70 -18.02
CA LYS A 218 17.76 6.43 -18.59
C LYS A 218 17.83 5.27 -17.59
N GLN A 219 18.91 5.17 -16.82
CA GLN A 219 19.02 4.15 -15.76
C GLN A 219 17.94 4.35 -14.70
N ARG A 220 17.69 5.61 -14.29
CA ARG A 220 16.66 5.96 -13.30
C ARG A 220 15.24 5.67 -13.79
N VAL A 221 14.93 5.94 -15.07
CA VAL A 221 13.65 5.59 -15.68
C VAL A 221 13.42 4.08 -15.66
N LEU A 222 14.44 3.27 -15.98
CA LEU A 222 14.34 1.82 -15.90
C LEU A 222 14.11 1.33 -14.47
N GLN A 223 14.78 1.94 -13.48
CA GLN A 223 14.60 1.62 -12.06
C GLN A 223 13.18 1.96 -11.59
N PHE A 224 12.63 3.11 -12.00
CA PHE A 224 11.23 3.47 -11.73
C PHE A 224 10.25 2.46 -12.32
N LEU A 225 10.43 2.09 -13.60
CA LEU A 225 9.52 1.15 -14.28
C LEU A 225 9.53 -0.26 -13.67
N GLN A 226 10.58 -0.64 -12.93
CA GLN A 226 10.65 -1.91 -12.20
C GLN A 226 9.86 -1.88 -10.89
N SER A 227 9.67 -0.72 -10.27
CA SER A 227 8.88 -0.58 -9.05
C SER A 227 8.05 0.73 -9.02
N PRO A 228 7.10 0.94 -9.95
CA PRO A 228 6.38 2.21 -10.03
C PRO A 228 5.60 2.63 -8.76
N PRO A 229 5.05 1.71 -7.94
CA PRO A 229 4.35 2.06 -6.70
C PRO A 229 5.23 2.44 -5.52
N ASP A 230 6.55 2.56 -5.71
CA ASP A 230 7.47 2.95 -4.64
C ASP A 230 7.18 4.38 -4.15
N SER A 231 7.44 4.63 -2.87
CA SER A 231 7.11 5.91 -2.24
C SER A 231 8.19 6.95 -2.54
N LEU A 232 7.80 8.20 -2.80
CA LEU A 232 8.77 9.28 -2.90
C LEU A 232 9.47 9.58 -1.56
N THR A 233 8.86 9.22 -0.42
CA THR A 233 9.34 9.64 0.90
C THR A 233 9.90 8.53 1.78
N ASP A 234 9.53 7.28 1.50
CA ASP A 234 10.03 6.14 2.27
C ASP A 234 11.42 5.76 1.75
N TRP A 235 12.45 6.31 2.38
CA TRP A 235 13.80 6.29 1.87
C TRP A 235 14.61 5.11 2.43
N GLU A 236 14.85 4.09 1.61
CA GLU A 236 15.62 2.89 1.95
C GLU A 236 17.01 2.90 1.28
N SER A 237 17.36 4.00 0.59
CA SER A 237 18.56 4.15 -0.24
C SER A 237 18.70 3.07 -1.31
N GLN A 238 17.56 2.61 -1.86
CA GLN A 238 17.48 1.59 -2.90
C GLN A 238 17.36 2.23 -4.28
N LYS A 239 17.73 1.47 -5.33
CA LYS A 239 17.65 1.94 -6.73
C LYS A 239 16.24 2.45 -7.13
N LYS A 240 15.19 1.84 -6.59
CA LYS A 240 13.78 2.23 -6.81
C LYS A 240 13.49 3.65 -6.31
N ASP A 241 14.03 4.03 -5.15
CA ASP A 241 13.81 5.35 -4.53
C ASP A 241 14.34 6.46 -5.45
N TYR A 242 15.58 6.29 -5.93
CA TYR A 242 16.21 7.21 -6.89
C TYR A 242 15.46 7.26 -8.23
N GLY A 243 14.93 6.12 -8.69
CA GLY A 243 14.11 6.07 -9.91
C GLY A 243 12.86 6.92 -9.80
N SER A 244 12.12 6.78 -8.69
CA SER A 244 10.87 7.49 -8.43
C SER A 244 11.06 9.00 -8.36
N ILE A 245 12.03 9.49 -7.58
CA ILE A 245 12.29 10.92 -7.46
C ILE A 245 12.82 11.51 -8.78
N ALA A 246 13.64 10.78 -9.53
CA ALA A 246 14.18 11.25 -10.81
C ALA A 246 13.05 11.51 -11.81
N VAL A 247 12.14 10.54 -12.01
CA VAL A 247 11.02 10.69 -12.95
C VAL A 247 10.05 11.79 -12.50
N PHE A 248 9.79 11.89 -11.19
CA PHE A 248 8.93 12.95 -10.66
C PHE A 248 9.54 14.35 -10.84
N PHE A 249 10.84 14.52 -10.63
CA PHE A 249 11.51 15.82 -10.76
C PHE A 249 11.67 16.23 -12.22
N GLN A 250 11.84 15.29 -13.15
CA GLN A 250 11.70 15.58 -14.59
C GLN A 250 10.31 16.11 -14.93
N TYR A 251 9.25 15.49 -14.39
CA TYR A 251 7.89 15.96 -14.60
C TYR A 251 7.69 17.39 -14.06
N LEU A 252 8.14 17.65 -12.82
CA LEU A 252 8.08 18.99 -12.22
C LEU A 252 8.80 20.03 -13.08
N ALA A 253 10.03 19.74 -13.51
CA ALA A 253 10.82 20.65 -14.31
C ALA A 253 10.21 20.90 -15.69
N GLU A 254 9.68 19.88 -16.35
CA GLU A 254 9.06 20.01 -17.67
C GLU A 254 7.77 20.84 -17.62
N LYS A 255 6.94 20.65 -16.60
CA LYS A 255 5.63 21.32 -16.50
C LYS A 255 5.69 22.71 -15.89
N TYR A 256 6.54 22.90 -14.89
CA TYR A 256 6.54 24.11 -14.07
C TYR A 256 7.90 24.84 -14.07
N GLY A 257 8.90 24.29 -14.76
CA GLY A 257 10.24 24.85 -14.87
C GLY A 257 11.16 24.43 -13.72
N SER A 258 12.46 24.31 -14.01
CA SER A 258 13.50 23.93 -13.04
C SER A 258 13.61 24.89 -11.85
N LYS A 259 13.15 26.14 -12.00
CA LYS A 259 13.14 27.15 -10.93
C LYS A 259 12.35 26.69 -9.69
N ILE A 260 11.30 25.89 -9.86
CA ILE A 260 10.53 25.35 -8.73
C ILE A 260 11.42 24.47 -7.85
N ILE A 261 12.23 23.62 -8.47
CA ILE A 261 13.17 22.73 -7.79
C ILE A 261 14.30 23.56 -7.16
N VAL A 262 14.92 24.45 -7.94
CA VAL A 262 16.05 25.28 -7.49
C VAL A 262 15.68 26.13 -6.27
N ASN A 263 14.48 26.72 -6.24
CA ASN A 263 14.04 27.55 -5.12
C ASN A 263 13.77 26.79 -3.81
N THR A 264 13.67 25.46 -3.83
CA THR A 264 13.56 24.68 -2.59
C THR A 264 14.79 24.83 -1.69
N MET A 265 15.95 25.16 -2.28
CA MET A 265 17.17 25.46 -1.53
C MET A 265 17.04 26.75 -0.71
N GLU A 266 16.29 27.73 -1.22
CA GLU A 266 16.02 29.00 -0.55
C GLU A 266 14.96 28.88 0.55
N ALA A 267 14.08 27.90 0.47
CA ALA A 267 12.91 27.78 1.33
C ALA A 267 13.25 27.68 2.83
N PRO A 268 12.45 28.34 3.71
CA PRO A 268 12.59 28.26 5.16
C PRO A 268 11.98 26.98 5.77
N SER A 269 11.75 25.96 4.95
CA SER A 269 11.12 24.69 5.34
C SER A 269 11.76 23.50 4.62
N ALA A 270 11.48 22.28 5.10
CA ALA A 270 11.95 21.03 4.52
C ALA A 270 10.84 20.27 3.76
N GLY A 271 11.23 19.29 2.95
CA GLY A 271 10.32 18.35 2.29
C GLY A 271 9.24 19.02 1.43
N PHE A 272 8.02 18.50 1.45
CA PHE A 272 6.91 19.05 0.65
C PHE A 272 6.53 20.49 0.99
N SER A 273 6.76 20.94 2.23
CA SER A 273 6.56 22.35 2.58
C SER A 273 7.52 23.26 1.80
N SER A 274 8.75 22.79 1.54
CA SER A 274 9.73 23.47 0.68
C SER A 274 9.26 23.59 -0.78
N LEU A 275 8.67 22.52 -1.32
CA LEU A 275 8.11 22.54 -2.68
C LEU A 275 6.89 23.45 -2.80
N ASN A 276 5.95 23.39 -1.84
CA ASN A 276 4.78 24.27 -1.82
C ASN A 276 5.19 25.74 -1.69
N TYR A 277 6.20 26.05 -0.87
CA TYR A 277 6.80 27.39 -0.82
C TYR A 277 7.31 27.85 -2.20
N SER A 278 8.02 27.00 -2.94
CA SER A 278 8.46 27.32 -4.30
C SER A 278 7.28 27.52 -5.27
N LEU A 279 6.27 26.65 -5.23
CA LEU A 279 5.10 26.74 -6.10
C LEU A 279 4.31 28.03 -5.88
N GLU A 280 4.15 28.44 -4.61
CA GLU A 280 3.52 29.70 -4.24
C GLU A 280 4.34 30.91 -4.71
N LYS A 281 5.66 30.90 -4.45
CA LYS A 281 6.57 31.97 -4.86
C LYS A 281 6.56 32.21 -6.36
N TRP A 282 6.43 31.15 -7.17
CA TRP A 282 6.35 31.23 -8.62
C TRP A 282 4.91 31.27 -9.18
N GLN A 283 3.90 31.43 -8.31
CA GLN A 283 2.50 31.62 -8.67
C GLN A 283 1.95 30.52 -9.59
N VAL A 284 2.35 29.26 -9.36
CA VAL A 284 1.93 28.11 -10.19
C VAL A 284 0.42 27.84 -10.09
N GLY A 285 -0.20 28.17 -8.94
CA GLY A 285 -1.64 28.00 -8.73
C GLY A 285 -2.08 26.55 -8.49
N LYS A 286 -1.14 25.64 -8.19
CA LYS A 286 -1.39 24.25 -7.77
C LYS A 286 -0.56 23.91 -6.53
N THR A 287 -1.06 22.98 -5.73
CA THR A 287 -0.27 22.39 -4.65
C THR A 287 0.51 21.17 -5.14
N ILE A 288 1.54 20.75 -4.40
CA ILE A 288 2.35 19.58 -4.76
C ILE A 288 1.54 18.28 -4.72
N GLU A 289 0.48 18.20 -3.90
CA GLU A 289 -0.45 17.07 -3.86
C GLU A 289 -1.25 16.94 -5.17
N ASP A 290 -1.68 18.06 -5.76
CA ASP A 290 -2.38 18.06 -7.05
C ASP A 290 -1.44 17.65 -8.17
N ILE A 291 -0.23 18.22 -8.18
CA ILE A 291 0.82 17.92 -9.15
C ILE A 291 1.24 16.44 -9.10
N PHE A 292 1.36 15.88 -7.90
CA PHE A 292 1.65 14.46 -7.73
C PHE A 292 0.55 13.58 -8.33
N THR A 293 -0.72 13.97 -8.19
CA THR A 293 -1.85 13.22 -8.75
C THR A 293 -1.84 13.29 -10.29
N ASP A 294 -1.54 14.46 -10.87
CA ASP A 294 -1.34 14.62 -12.32
C ASP A 294 -0.15 13.79 -12.82
N TRP A 295 0.94 13.73 -12.06
CA TRP A 295 2.10 12.89 -12.39
C TRP A 295 1.75 11.40 -12.43
N LEU A 296 0.99 10.89 -11.45
CA LEU A 296 0.54 9.49 -11.44
C LEU A 296 -0.31 9.13 -12.67
N VAL A 297 -1.15 10.06 -13.15
CA VAL A 297 -1.87 9.90 -14.42
C VAL A 297 -0.90 9.94 -15.60
N THR A 298 0.07 10.86 -15.57
CA THR A 298 1.04 11.06 -16.65
C THR A 298 1.91 9.84 -16.91
N VAL A 299 2.48 9.24 -15.86
CA VAL A 299 3.32 8.05 -16.00
C VAL A 299 2.53 6.84 -16.48
N TYR A 300 1.20 6.86 -16.42
CA TYR A 300 0.33 5.82 -16.93
C TYR A 300 -0.13 6.05 -18.38
N LEU A 301 -0.66 7.24 -18.66
CA LEU A 301 -1.21 7.56 -19.98
C LEU A 301 -0.14 8.01 -20.95
N ASN A 302 0.69 8.95 -20.50
CA ASN A 302 1.69 9.65 -21.29
C ASN A 302 1.16 10.05 -22.68
N ASP A 303 0.10 10.86 -22.68
CA ASP A 303 -0.66 11.24 -23.87
C ASP A 303 -1.06 12.72 -23.81
N CYS A 304 -0.47 13.52 -24.70
CA CYS A 304 -0.68 14.96 -24.72
C CYS A 304 -2.07 15.35 -25.26
N SER A 305 -2.78 14.46 -25.95
CA SER A 305 -4.12 14.75 -26.47
C SER A 305 -5.15 14.95 -25.36
N LEU A 306 -4.89 14.38 -24.18
CA LEU A 306 -5.73 14.49 -22.98
C LEU A 306 -5.45 15.76 -22.17
N GLY A 307 -4.40 16.50 -22.53
CA GLY A 307 -3.99 17.74 -21.88
C GLY A 307 -2.47 17.80 -21.68
N ASP A 308 -1.93 19.02 -21.68
CA ASP A 308 -0.49 19.27 -21.53
C ASP A 308 0.12 18.72 -20.23
N ASN A 309 -0.71 18.50 -19.20
CA ASN A 309 -0.29 17.95 -17.92
C ASN A 309 -0.10 16.43 -17.94
N TYR A 310 -0.61 15.71 -18.93
CA TYR A 310 -0.72 14.23 -18.92
C TYR A 310 0.25 13.50 -19.85
N CYS A 311 1.33 14.17 -20.27
CA CYS A 311 2.40 13.57 -21.06
C CYS A 311 3.77 14.12 -20.69
N PHE A 312 4.82 13.46 -21.15
CA PHE A 312 6.16 14.03 -21.25
C PHE A 312 6.41 14.49 -22.68
N LYS A 313 7.13 15.60 -22.84
CA LYS A 313 7.63 16.12 -24.12
C LYS A 313 9.13 15.91 -24.26
N ALA A 314 9.85 15.72 -23.14
CA ALA A 314 11.28 15.47 -23.14
C ALA A 314 11.63 14.12 -23.82
N GLN A 315 12.72 14.14 -24.60
CA GLN A 315 13.24 12.95 -25.27
C GLN A 315 13.57 11.85 -24.24
N GLY A 316 13.21 10.61 -24.55
CA GLY A 316 13.40 9.46 -23.67
C GLY A 316 12.24 9.21 -22.70
N LEU A 317 11.43 10.23 -22.38
CA LEU A 317 10.31 10.12 -21.47
C LEU A 317 8.95 9.99 -22.18
N THR A 318 8.84 10.31 -23.47
CA THR A 318 7.57 10.25 -24.25
C THR A 318 6.94 8.86 -24.33
N ASN A 319 7.74 7.80 -24.15
CA ASN A 319 7.29 6.41 -24.21
C ASN A 319 7.15 5.77 -22.82
N LEU A 320 7.46 6.49 -21.74
CA LEU A 320 7.36 6.00 -20.37
C LEU A 320 5.89 5.70 -20.05
N ARG A 321 5.58 4.43 -19.76
CA ARG A 321 4.25 4.01 -19.33
C ARG A 321 4.33 2.94 -18.25
N VAL A 322 3.65 3.15 -17.15
CA VAL A 322 3.49 2.13 -16.10
C VAL A 322 2.41 1.14 -16.50
N VAL A 323 2.64 -0.13 -16.18
CA VAL A 323 1.69 -1.20 -16.48
C VAL A 323 0.71 -1.35 -15.30
N PRO A 324 -0.62 -1.22 -15.52
CA PRO A 324 -1.59 -1.37 -14.45
C PRO A 324 -1.79 -2.84 -14.07
N SER A 325 -2.14 -3.09 -12.82
CA SER A 325 -2.69 -4.37 -12.38
C SER A 325 -4.07 -4.58 -13.00
N LEU A 326 -4.31 -5.75 -13.58
CA LEU A 326 -5.57 -6.08 -14.25
C LEU A 326 -6.57 -6.70 -13.27
N ILE A 327 -7.80 -6.20 -13.27
CA ILE A 327 -8.96 -6.78 -12.58
C ILE A 327 -10.03 -7.07 -13.63
N PHE A 328 -10.39 -8.35 -13.77
CA PHE A 328 -11.41 -8.79 -14.72
C PHE A 328 -12.64 -9.31 -13.97
N LEU A 329 -13.79 -8.68 -14.20
CA LEU A 329 -15.07 -9.05 -13.62
C LEU A 329 -15.89 -9.80 -14.67
N SER A 330 -16.03 -11.11 -14.49
CA SER A 330 -16.83 -11.99 -15.38
C SER A 330 -18.00 -12.63 -14.63
N PRO A 331 -19.18 -12.74 -15.28
CA PRO A 331 -20.35 -13.44 -14.73
C PRO A 331 -20.08 -14.88 -14.34
N GLN A 332 -19.14 -15.57 -15.02
CA GLN A 332 -18.83 -16.98 -14.76
C GLN A 332 -17.94 -17.18 -13.53
N GLN A 333 -17.24 -16.13 -13.08
CA GLN A 333 -16.22 -16.24 -12.04
C GLN A 333 -16.56 -15.46 -10.77
N LYS A 334 -17.06 -14.22 -10.87
CA LYS A 334 -17.42 -13.33 -9.73
C LYS A 334 -18.17 -12.09 -10.22
N LYS A 335 -19.39 -11.85 -9.70
CA LYS A 335 -20.14 -10.58 -9.88
C LYS A 335 -19.63 -9.46 -8.97
N GLU A 336 -18.87 -9.82 -7.93
CA GLU A 336 -18.30 -8.92 -6.95
C GLU A 336 -16.84 -9.31 -6.68
N PHE A 337 -15.99 -8.30 -6.49
CA PHE A 337 -14.58 -8.43 -6.17
C PHE A 337 -14.25 -7.48 -5.04
N THR A 338 -13.67 -8.02 -3.98
CA THR A 338 -13.22 -7.25 -2.81
C THR A 338 -11.76 -7.57 -2.57
N THR A 339 -10.94 -6.56 -2.35
CA THR A 339 -9.54 -6.73 -1.99
C THR A 339 -9.07 -5.61 -1.07
N ALA A 340 -8.19 -5.96 -0.14
CA ALA A 340 -7.45 -4.99 0.66
C ALA A 340 -6.14 -4.64 -0.06
N LEU A 341 -5.86 -3.36 -0.19
CA LEU A 341 -4.68 -2.81 -0.83
C LEU A 341 -3.88 -2.01 0.18
N SER A 342 -2.56 -2.16 0.17
CA SER A 342 -1.67 -1.30 0.95
C SER A 342 -1.00 -0.27 0.04
N LEU A 343 -0.98 0.98 0.49
CA LEU A 343 -0.35 2.11 -0.17
C LEU A 343 0.51 2.86 0.84
N LYS A 344 1.75 3.17 0.46
CA LYS A 344 2.61 4.04 1.26
C LYS A 344 2.24 5.51 0.98
N PRO A 345 2.49 6.44 1.92
CA PRO A 345 2.42 7.87 1.64
C PRO A 345 3.24 8.24 0.39
N TRP A 346 2.74 9.18 -0.40
CA TRP A 346 3.38 9.65 -1.63
C TRP A 346 3.71 8.53 -2.62
N SER A 347 2.81 7.55 -2.72
CA SER A 347 2.80 6.55 -3.78
C SER A 347 1.42 6.40 -4.43
N GLY A 348 1.39 5.74 -5.58
CA GLY A 348 0.18 5.43 -6.32
C GLY A 348 0.20 4.01 -6.87
N ARG A 349 -0.99 3.44 -7.10
CA ARG A 349 -1.14 2.13 -7.75
C ARG A 349 -2.19 2.22 -8.84
N TRP A 350 -1.99 1.49 -9.93
CA TRP A 350 -2.88 1.53 -11.08
C TRP A 350 -3.64 0.21 -11.21
N TYR A 351 -4.96 0.27 -11.15
CA TYR A 351 -5.83 -0.90 -11.32
C TYR A 351 -6.73 -0.70 -12.52
N ARG A 352 -6.51 -1.48 -13.58
CA ARG A 352 -7.36 -1.49 -14.76
C ARG A 352 -8.44 -2.54 -14.61
N ILE A 353 -9.67 -2.07 -14.56
CA ILE A 353 -10.90 -2.83 -14.39
C ILE A 353 -11.53 -3.04 -15.77
N LEU A 354 -11.84 -4.29 -16.04
CA LEU A 354 -12.46 -4.78 -17.26
C LEU A 354 -13.70 -5.59 -16.86
N THR A 355 -14.80 -5.40 -17.55
CA THR A 355 -15.96 -6.30 -17.44
C THR A 355 -16.62 -6.48 -18.80
N THR A 356 -17.20 -7.66 -19.01
CA THR A 356 -17.89 -8.02 -20.25
C THR A 356 -19.37 -7.72 -20.21
N GLU A 357 -19.97 -7.46 -19.04
CA GLU A 357 -21.42 -7.32 -18.89
C GLU A 357 -21.81 -6.32 -17.81
N GLY A 358 -22.93 -5.63 -18.04
CA GLY A 358 -23.60 -4.80 -17.06
C GLY A 358 -22.95 -3.43 -16.77
N ASP A 359 -23.46 -2.81 -15.71
CA ASP A 359 -22.94 -1.59 -15.11
C ASP A 359 -21.72 -1.88 -14.26
N LEU A 360 -20.91 -0.87 -13.98
CA LEU A 360 -19.78 -0.96 -13.05
C LEU A 360 -20.01 -0.09 -11.81
N ARG A 361 -19.87 -0.69 -10.64
CA ARG A 361 -19.79 0.00 -9.35
C ARG A 361 -18.40 -0.16 -8.76
N VAL A 362 -17.84 0.97 -8.32
CA VAL A 362 -16.54 1.04 -7.64
C VAL A 362 -16.75 1.71 -6.30
N ASN A 363 -16.48 0.99 -5.23
CA ASN A 363 -16.47 1.48 -3.87
C ASN A 363 -15.04 1.35 -3.34
N LEU A 364 -14.44 2.47 -2.98
CA LEU A 364 -13.11 2.51 -2.39
C LEU A 364 -13.21 3.19 -1.04
N SER A 365 -12.74 2.53 0.00
CA SER A 365 -12.73 3.08 1.37
C SER A 365 -11.37 2.89 2.01
N ALA A 366 -10.90 3.91 2.72
CA ALA A 366 -9.69 3.82 3.52
C ALA A 366 -10.01 3.86 5.01
N VAL A 367 -9.06 3.45 5.85
CA VAL A 367 -9.17 3.60 7.31
C VAL A 367 -9.51 5.06 7.67
N LEU A 368 -10.43 5.26 8.60
CA LEU A 368 -10.89 6.60 8.99
C LEU A 368 -9.71 7.46 9.43
N GLY A 369 -9.61 8.68 8.88
CA GLY A 369 -8.53 9.63 9.18
C GLY A 369 -7.33 9.57 8.23
N VAL A 370 -7.30 8.65 7.27
CA VAL A 370 -6.28 8.62 6.20
C VAL A 370 -6.79 9.39 4.98
N PRO A 371 -6.31 10.63 4.72
CA PRO A 371 -6.73 11.35 3.53
C PRO A 371 -6.15 10.68 2.27
N PHE A 372 -6.99 10.35 1.31
CA PHE A 372 -6.56 9.81 0.03
C PHE A 372 -7.27 10.50 -1.13
N LYS A 373 -6.68 10.41 -2.32
CA LYS A 373 -7.26 10.90 -3.57
C LYS A 373 -7.45 9.74 -4.53
N LEU A 374 -8.46 9.85 -5.40
CA LEU A 374 -8.67 8.92 -6.50
C LEU A 374 -8.69 9.67 -7.83
N SER A 375 -7.67 9.45 -8.66
CA SER A 375 -7.79 9.75 -10.09
C SER A 375 -8.23 8.50 -10.83
N TYR A 376 -8.95 8.68 -11.93
CA TYR A 376 -9.33 7.58 -12.80
C TYR A 376 -9.35 7.97 -14.26
N VAL A 377 -9.11 6.98 -15.11
CA VAL A 377 -9.15 7.09 -16.56
C VAL A 377 -10.23 6.16 -17.10
N LEU A 378 -11.20 6.74 -17.80
CA LEU A 378 -12.31 6.00 -18.39
C LEU A 378 -12.21 6.09 -19.91
N CYS A 379 -12.02 4.96 -20.60
CA CYS A 379 -11.83 4.93 -22.06
C CYS A 379 -12.98 4.22 -22.74
N ASN A 380 -13.58 4.87 -23.75
CA ASN A 380 -14.71 4.34 -24.51
C ASN A 380 -14.28 3.25 -25.51
N LYS A 381 -15.23 2.69 -26.28
CA LYS A 381 -14.95 1.68 -27.31
C LYS A 381 -14.03 2.15 -28.45
N GLU A 382 -13.97 3.46 -28.68
CA GLU A 382 -13.13 4.11 -29.70
C GLU A 382 -11.74 4.47 -29.15
N ASN A 383 -11.45 4.15 -27.88
CA ASN A 383 -10.26 4.56 -27.13
C ASN A 383 -10.15 6.08 -26.88
N ASP A 384 -11.25 6.81 -26.95
CA ASP A 384 -11.33 8.15 -26.40
C ASP A 384 -11.42 8.07 -24.87
N CYS A 385 -10.46 8.69 -24.19
CA CYS A 385 -10.21 8.54 -22.76
C CYS A 385 -10.50 9.85 -22.02
N GLN A 386 -11.08 9.74 -20.83
CA GLN A 386 -11.31 10.89 -19.95
C GLN A 386 -10.59 10.68 -18.62
N VAL A 387 -9.85 11.69 -18.19
CA VAL A 387 -9.23 11.75 -16.85
C VAL A 387 -10.16 12.51 -15.92
N LYS A 388 -10.45 11.94 -14.75
CA LYS A 388 -11.29 12.55 -13.73
C LYS A 388 -10.70 12.30 -12.34
N PHE A 389 -11.07 13.16 -11.41
CA PHE A 389 -10.58 13.16 -10.03
C PHE A 389 -11.76 13.12 -9.07
N LEU A 390 -11.64 12.35 -8.00
CA LEU A 390 -12.61 12.22 -6.94
C LEU A 390 -11.92 12.34 -5.59
N GLU A 391 -12.55 13.13 -4.72
CA GLU A 391 -12.20 13.24 -3.31
C GLU A 391 -13.14 12.35 -2.49
N PRO A 392 -12.66 11.76 -1.38
CA PRO A 392 -13.49 10.95 -0.51
C PRO A 392 -14.53 11.79 0.22
N ASN A 393 -15.65 11.16 0.55
CA ASN A 393 -16.69 11.74 1.39
C ASN A 393 -16.27 11.82 2.87
N ILE A 394 -17.16 12.31 3.72
CA ILE A 394 -16.90 12.47 5.17
C ILE A 394 -16.58 11.14 5.90
N ASP A 395 -17.03 10.01 5.35
CA ASP A 395 -16.77 8.66 5.87
C ASP A 395 -15.49 8.03 5.32
N ASN A 396 -14.68 8.81 4.59
CA ASN A 396 -13.47 8.39 3.89
C ASN A 396 -13.74 7.31 2.83
N LYS A 397 -14.82 7.49 2.05
CA LYS A 397 -15.25 6.57 0.99
C LYS A 397 -15.48 7.31 -0.33
N ILE A 398 -15.25 6.59 -1.42
CA ILE A 398 -15.60 6.99 -2.78
C ILE A 398 -16.50 5.91 -3.36
N GLU A 399 -17.66 6.32 -3.86
CA GLU A 399 -18.62 5.46 -4.56
C GLU A 399 -18.80 6.01 -5.97
N MET A 400 -18.61 5.15 -6.97
CA MET A 400 -18.76 5.48 -8.38
C MET A 400 -19.68 4.47 -9.04
N PHE A 401 -20.62 4.96 -9.82
CA PHE A 401 -21.52 4.15 -10.64
C PHE A 401 -21.40 4.57 -12.10
N ILE A 402 -21.06 3.61 -12.97
CA ILE A 402 -20.96 3.81 -14.41
C ILE A 402 -22.00 2.89 -15.08
N PRO A 403 -23.16 3.44 -15.51
CA PRO A 403 -24.18 2.66 -16.18
C PRO A 403 -23.74 2.25 -17.58
N GLU A 404 -24.23 1.10 -18.03
CA GLU A 404 -23.96 0.53 -19.36
C GLU A 404 -22.44 0.41 -19.65
N PHE A 405 -21.64 0.16 -18.61
CA PHE A 405 -20.18 0.18 -18.71
C PHE A 405 -19.66 -0.75 -19.80
N ALA A 406 -20.12 -2.00 -19.80
CA ALA A 406 -19.70 -3.01 -20.77
C ALA A 406 -20.05 -2.64 -22.22
N LEU A 407 -21.12 -1.86 -22.43
CA LEU A 407 -21.57 -1.40 -23.75
C LEU A 407 -20.74 -0.20 -24.23
N LYS A 408 -20.49 0.78 -23.36
CA LYS A 408 -19.91 2.08 -23.75
C LYS A 408 -18.39 2.15 -23.61
N TYR A 409 -17.81 1.36 -22.71
CA TYR A 409 -16.41 1.51 -22.30
C TYR A 409 -15.58 0.24 -22.49
N ASN A 410 -14.29 0.43 -22.78
CA ASN A 410 -13.32 -0.65 -22.88
C ASN A 410 -12.78 -1.01 -21.50
N PHE A 411 -12.39 0.00 -20.72
CA PHE A 411 -11.85 -0.17 -19.38
C PHE A 411 -12.00 1.09 -18.53
N LEU A 412 -11.93 0.89 -17.21
CA LEU A 412 -11.72 1.92 -16.22
C LEU A 412 -10.38 1.65 -15.55
N THR A 413 -9.50 2.65 -15.45
CA THR A 413 -8.31 2.52 -14.60
C THR A 413 -8.44 3.46 -13.42
N VAL A 414 -8.46 2.91 -12.21
CA VAL A 414 -8.45 3.68 -10.97
C VAL A 414 -7.04 3.77 -10.42
N ILE A 415 -6.70 4.95 -9.89
CA ILE A 415 -5.37 5.30 -9.40
C ILE A 415 -5.50 5.90 -8.00
N PRO A 416 -5.72 5.06 -6.97
CA PRO A 416 -5.69 5.52 -5.58
C PRO A 416 -4.29 5.99 -5.18
N SER A 417 -4.25 7.04 -4.37
CA SER A 417 -2.98 7.64 -3.93
C SER A 417 -3.15 8.41 -2.61
N ILE A 418 -2.05 8.59 -1.88
CA ILE A 418 -2.04 9.22 -0.56
C ILE A 418 -1.01 10.36 -0.56
N GLN A 419 -1.45 11.57 -0.20
CA GLN A 419 -0.56 12.72 -0.07
C GLN A 419 -0.87 13.44 1.25
N PRO A 420 -0.34 12.98 2.39
CA PRO A 420 -0.61 13.63 3.66
C PRO A 420 -0.08 15.07 3.68
N LYS A 421 -0.90 16.00 4.15
CA LYS A 421 -0.53 17.41 4.30
C LYS A 421 0.46 17.67 5.44
N THR A 422 0.59 16.73 6.38
CA THR A 422 1.46 16.83 7.55
C THR A 422 2.24 15.53 7.76
N LYS A 423 3.46 15.61 8.30
CA LYS A 423 4.36 14.48 8.62
C LYS A 423 3.81 13.44 9.62
N THR A 424 2.57 13.59 10.08
CA THR A 424 1.99 12.80 11.19
C THR A 424 1.78 11.32 10.88
N LEU A 425 1.82 10.91 9.60
CA LEU A 425 1.92 9.50 9.24
C LEU A 425 3.38 9.06 9.35
N THR A 426 3.87 8.89 10.58
CA THR A 426 5.24 8.39 10.83
C THR A 426 5.37 6.95 10.37
N SER A 427 6.55 6.55 9.87
CA SER A 427 6.92 5.21 9.37
C SER A 427 6.64 4.03 10.32
N ASN A 428 6.27 4.28 11.58
CA ASN A 428 5.87 3.27 12.57
C ASN A 428 4.35 3.03 12.67
N GLN A 429 3.52 3.71 11.86
CA GLN A 429 2.10 3.38 11.72
C GLN A 429 1.94 2.29 10.66
N GLU A 430 1.06 1.31 10.91
CA GLU A 430 0.70 0.31 9.89
C GLU A 430 0.35 1.02 8.58
N GLU A 431 0.92 0.55 7.46
CA GLU A 431 0.67 1.14 6.15
C GLU A 431 -0.84 1.29 5.94
N PRO A 432 -1.33 2.45 5.48
CA PRO A 432 -2.76 2.66 5.35
C PRO A 432 -3.34 1.67 4.34
N PHE A 433 -4.38 0.98 4.80
CA PHE A 433 -5.11 0.01 4.00
C PHE A 433 -6.33 0.64 3.35
N PHE A 434 -6.59 0.19 2.12
CA PHE A 434 -7.75 0.50 1.32
C PHE A 434 -8.52 -0.76 1.08
N GLU A 435 -9.83 -0.72 1.25
CA GLU A 435 -10.72 -1.76 0.77
C GLU A 435 -11.27 -1.31 -0.59
N LEU A 436 -10.89 -2.02 -1.65
CA LEU A 436 -11.43 -1.83 -2.98
C LEU A 436 -12.51 -2.88 -3.22
N ASN A 437 -13.75 -2.42 -3.30
CA ASN A 437 -14.96 -3.17 -3.55
C ASN A 437 -15.49 -2.84 -4.95
N LEU A 438 -15.54 -3.83 -5.84
CA LEU A 438 -16.02 -3.71 -7.20
C LEU A 438 -17.20 -4.64 -7.40
N SER A 439 -18.26 -4.16 -8.04
CA SER A 439 -19.37 -5.02 -8.42
C SER A 439 -19.93 -4.64 -9.78
N THR A 440 -20.50 -5.62 -10.46
CA THR A 440 -21.27 -5.38 -11.68
C THR A 440 -22.71 -5.79 -11.49
N LYS A 441 -23.61 -5.01 -12.09
CA LYS A 441 -25.02 -5.35 -12.15
C LYS A 441 -25.41 -5.40 -13.62
N ILE A 442 -25.85 -6.57 -14.05
CA ILE A 442 -26.54 -6.71 -15.33
C ILE A 442 -27.96 -6.19 -15.09
N GLU A 443 -28.37 -5.14 -15.79
CA GLU A 443 -29.79 -4.87 -15.92
C GLU A 443 -30.39 -6.05 -16.69
N ASN A 444 -31.13 -6.90 -15.96
CA ASN A 444 -31.90 -7.99 -16.54
C ASN A 444 -32.73 -7.44 -17.70
N THR A 445 -32.68 -8.09 -18.86
CA THR A 445 -33.53 -7.70 -19.99
C THR A 445 -34.99 -7.74 -19.55
N LYS A 446 -35.87 -6.95 -20.19
CA LYS A 446 -37.30 -6.96 -19.90
C LYS A 446 -37.89 -8.39 -19.93
N GLN A 447 -37.34 -9.23 -20.80
CA GLN A 447 -37.67 -10.65 -20.95
C GLN A 447 -37.27 -11.50 -19.73
N ASP A 448 -36.12 -11.23 -19.11
CA ASP A 448 -35.69 -11.88 -17.87
C ASP A 448 -36.52 -11.43 -16.66
N GLN A 449 -36.94 -10.16 -16.63
CA GLN A 449 -37.83 -9.64 -15.59
C GLN A 449 -39.23 -10.27 -15.69
N ASP A 450 -39.76 -10.41 -16.90
CA ASP A 450 -41.04 -11.08 -17.15
C ASP A 450 -40.95 -12.58 -16.79
N LEU A 451 -39.82 -13.23 -17.05
CA LEU A 451 -39.60 -14.63 -16.67
C LEU A 451 -39.51 -14.80 -15.14
N ILE A 452 -38.79 -13.91 -14.45
CA ILE A 452 -38.69 -13.94 -12.98
C ILE A 452 -40.07 -13.71 -12.35
N ALA A 453 -40.83 -12.71 -12.83
CA ALA A 453 -42.18 -12.46 -12.34
C ALA A 453 -43.11 -13.66 -12.56
N ASN A 454 -43.01 -14.34 -13.71
CA ASN A 454 -43.76 -15.56 -13.99
C ASN A 454 -43.35 -16.73 -13.08
N LEU A 455 -42.05 -16.93 -12.83
CA LEU A 455 -41.55 -17.97 -11.94
C LEU A 455 -41.94 -17.71 -10.48
N GLU A 456 -41.91 -16.45 -10.03
CA GLU A 456 -42.38 -16.05 -8.70
C GLU A 456 -43.89 -16.30 -8.53
N ALA A 457 -44.69 -15.99 -9.56
CA ALA A 457 -46.11 -16.30 -9.58
C ALA A 457 -46.37 -17.82 -9.52
N GLN A 458 -45.59 -18.62 -10.25
CA GLN A 458 -45.68 -20.09 -10.17
C GLN A 458 -45.27 -20.62 -8.80
N ILE A 459 -44.22 -20.08 -8.18
CA ILE A 459 -43.80 -20.45 -6.82
C ILE A 459 -44.91 -20.12 -5.82
N LEU A 460 -45.55 -18.96 -5.94
CA LEU A 460 -46.66 -18.56 -5.08
C LEU A 460 -47.86 -19.50 -5.24
N GLN A 461 -48.19 -19.87 -6.49
CA GLN A 461 -49.25 -20.83 -6.79
C GLN A 461 -48.94 -22.22 -6.23
N LEU A 462 -47.71 -22.71 -6.39
CA LEU A 462 -47.27 -23.99 -5.85
C LEU A 462 -47.29 -23.98 -4.31
N LYS A 463 -46.85 -22.89 -3.67
CA LYS A 463 -46.95 -22.72 -2.21
C LYS A 463 -48.40 -22.77 -1.73
N ALA A 464 -49.33 -22.13 -2.44
CA ALA A 464 -50.75 -22.17 -2.12
C ALA A 464 -51.33 -23.59 -2.27
N GLN A 465 -50.95 -24.31 -3.33
CA GLN A 465 -51.33 -25.71 -3.53
C GLN A 465 -50.78 -26.62 -2.42
N ILE A 466 -49.51 -26.45 -2.04
CA ILE A 466 -48.90 -27.19 -0.92
C ILE A 466 -49.67 -26.92 0.37
N ALA A 467 -50.01 -25.67 0.67
CA ALA A 467 -50.80 -25.32 1.85
C ALA A 467 -52.20 -25.96 1.83
N GLN A 468 -52.85 -26.01 0.65
CA GLN A 468 -54.16 -26.65 0.47
C GLN A 468 -54.08 -28.17 0.67
N VAL A 469 -53.06 -28.82 0.10
CA VAL A 469 -52.82 -30.27 0.27
C VAL A 469 -52.48 -30.59 1.72
N GLN A 470 -51.69 -29.75 2.40
CA GLN A 470 -51.41 -29.89 3.83
C GLN A 470 -52.69 -29.74 4.67
N ALA A 471 -53.57 -28.78 4.36
CA ALA A 471 -54.85 -28.62 5.06
C ALA A 471 -55.79 -29.82 4.82
N GLN A 472 -55.84 -30.36 3.60
CA GLN A 472 -56.59 -31.58 3.29
C GLN A 472 -56.02 -32.79 4.03
N LEU A 473 -54.69 -32.94 4.09
CA LEU A 473 -54.02 -34.00 4.83
C LEU A 473 -54.32 -33.90 6.33
N GLN A 474 -54.26 -32.70 6.90
CA GLN A 474 -54.63 -32.45 8.31
C GLN A 474 -56.11 -32.78 8.58
N ALA A 475 -57.02 -32.46 7.66
CA ALA A 475 -58.44 -32.82 7.77
C ALA A 475 -58.69 -34.33 7.68
N ILE A 476 -57.92 -35.05 6.86
CA ILE A 476 -57.98 -36.52 6.75
C ILE A 476 -57.39 -37.17 8.01
N LEU A 477 -56.26 -36.68 8.51
CA LEU A 477 -55.62 -37.17 9.74
C LEU A 477 -56.49 -36.89 10.98
N ALA A 478 -57.16 -35.74 11.05
CA ALA A 478 -58.11 -35.41 12.12
C ALA A 478 -59.36 -36.31 12.11
N LYS A 479 -59.76 -36.87 10.95
CA LYS A 479 -60.87 -37.83 10.83
C LYS A 479 -60.52 -39.27 11.21
N LYS A 480 -59.23 -39.64 11.29
CA LYS A 480 -58.78 -41.02 11.58
C LYS A 480 -58.46 -41.30 13.07
N ASN A 481 -58.46 -40.28 13.94
CA ASN A 481 -57.96 -40.37 15.33
C ASN A 481 -59.02 -40.26 16.46
N THR A 482 -60.31 -40.44 16.17
CA THR A 482 -61.38 -40.25 17.18
C THR A 482 -61.66 -41.46 18.09
N CYS A 483 -60.92 -42.57 17.97
CA CYS A 483 -61.18 -43.79 18.75
C CYS A 483 -59.92 -44.45 19.33
N LEU A 484 -59.12 -43.68 20.08
CA LEU A 484 -58.03 -44.22 20.90
C LEU A 484 -58.49 -44.39 22.35
N LEU A 485 -58.35 -45.60 22.91
CA LEU A 485 -58.65 -45.86 24.32
C LEU A 485 -57.48 -45.39 25.19
N THR A 486 -57.69 -44.35 26.00
CA THR A 486 -56.62 -43.74 26.81
C THR A 486 -56.69 -44.09 28.30
N TYR A 487 -57.80 -44.62 28.81
CA TYR A 487 -57.94 -45.05 30.21
C TYR A 487 -58.64 -46.40 30.35
N ASN A 488 -58.49 -47.05 31.52
CA ASN A 488 -58.98 -48.41 31.75
C ASN A 488 -60.51 -48.42 31.75
N LEU A 489 -61.12 -49.38 31.06
CA LEU A 489 -62.58 -49.54 30.99
C LEU A 489 -63.00 -50.85 31.65
N PHE A 490 -64.13 -50.81 32.34
CA PHE A 490 -64.68 -51.94 33.09
C PHE A 490 -66.18 -51.80 33.28
N LEU A 491 -66.82 -52.88 33.74
CA LEU A 491 -68.26 -52.95 33.97
C LEU A 491 -68.76 -51.74 34.78
N GLY A 492 -69.80 -51.07 34.29
CA GLY A 492 -70.40 -49.88 34.89
C GLY A 492 -69.83 -48.55 34.37
N LYS A 493 -68.75 -48.55 33.58
CA LYS A 493 -68.25 -47.32 32.93
C LYS A 493 -69.18 -46.85 31.82
N GLN A 494 -69.21 -45.54 31.60
CA GLN A 494 -69.97 -44.92 30.52
C GLN A 494 -69.21 -43.76 29.87
N GLY A 495 -69.57 -43.42 28.64
CA GLY A 495 -69.05 -42.27 27.90
C GLY A 495 -68.45 -42.63 26.55
N GLU A 496 -67.80 -41.65 25.91
CA GLU A 496 -67.34 -41.76 24.52
C GLU A 496 -66.27 -42.85 24.31
N GLN A 497 -65.39 -43.13 25.29
CA GLN A 497 -64.44 -44.25 25.16
C GLN A 497 -65.11 -45.62 25.22
N VAL A 498 -66.27 -45.73 25.90
CA VAL A 498 -67.05 -46.96 25.88
C VAL A 498 -67.74 -47.14 24.54
N LYS A 499 -68.26 -46.06 23.93
CA LYS A 499 -68.77 -46.10 22.56
C LYS A 499 -67.69 -46.52 21.58
N CYS A 500 -66.50 -45.93 21.69
CA CYS A 500 -65.34 -46.30 20.88
C CYS A 500 -64.98 -47.79 21.03
N LEU A 501 -64.86 -48.29 22.26
CA LEU A 501 -64.64 -49.71 22.53
C LEU A 501 -65.73 -50.59 21.91
N GLN A 502 -67.00 -50.24 22.08
CA GLN A 502 -68.12 -51.00 21.54
C GLN A 502 -68.11 -51.00 20.00
N SER A 503 -67.85 -49.86 19.36
CA SER A 503 -67.69 -49.75 17.90
C SER A 503 -66.56 -50.64 17.38
N PHE A 504 -65.43 -50.68 18.09
CA PHE A 504 -64.34 -51.60 17.77
C PHE A 504 -64.75 -53.06 17.95
N LEU A 505 -65.40 -53.42 19.06
CA LEU A 505 -65.85 -54.79 19.28
C LEU A 505 -66.87 -55.26 18.25
N VAL A 506 -67.73 -54.35 17.76
CA VAL A 506 -68.63 -54.61 16.62
C VAL A 506 -67.83 -54.94 15.36
N SER A 507 -66.75 -54.19 15.08
CA SER A 507 -65.91 -54.43 13.90
C SER A 507 -65.15 -55.75 13.94
N GLN A 508 -64.96 -56.34 15.13
CA GLN A 508 -64.35 -57.66 15.29
C GLN A 508 -65.28 -58.83 14.89
N GLY A 509 -66.53 -58.55 14.55
CA GLY A 509 -67.50 -59.53 14.05
C GLY A 509 -68.41 -60.11 15.14
N LYS A 510 -69.46 -60.81 14.68
CA LYS A 510 -70.51 -61.36 15.57
C LYS A 510 -69.99 -62.43 16.53
N ASP A 511 -68.88 -63.09 16.22
CA ASP A 511 -68.25 -64.08 17.11
C ASP A 511 -67.71 -63.42 18.39
N ILE A 512 -67.28 -62.15 18.31
CA ILE A 512 -66.77 -61.39 19.44
C ILE A 512 -67.91 -60.63 20.13
N TYR A 513 -68.72 -59.87 19.37
CA TYR A 513 -69.80 -59.06 19.93
C TYR A 513 -71.14 -59.29 19.21
N PRO A 514 -71.85 -60.40 19.51
CA PRO A 514 -73.06 -60.79 18.77
C PRO A 514 -74.18 -59.76 18.79
N THR A 515 -74.34 -59.07 19.92
CA THR A 515 -75.42 -58.10 20.12
C THR A 515 -75.18 -56.78 19.41
N ALA A 516 -73.92 -56.48 19.09
CA ALA A 516 -73.47 -55.30 18.34
C ALA A 516 -74.04 -53.93 18.82
N LEU A 517 -74.36 -53.81 20.12
CA LEU A 517 -74.93 -52.60 20.69
C LEU A 517 -73.85 -51.60 21.09
N ILE A 518 -73.95 -50.36 20.58
CA ILE A 518 -73.09 -49.23 20.92
C ILE A 518 -73.93 -48.24 21.74
N THR A 519 -74.04 -48.50 23.05
CA THR A 519 -74.86 -47.71 23.97
C THR A 519 -74.06 -46.63 24.68
N GLY A 520 -72.72 -46.75 24.69
CA GLY A 520 -71.85 -45.94 25.52
C GLY A 520 -71.86 -46.30 27.00
N TYR A 521 -72.53 -47.40 27.39
CA TYR A 521 -72.50 -47.98 28.73
C TYR A 521 -71.90 -49.38 28.71
N PHE A 522 -70.88 -49.63 29.53
CA PHE A 522 -70.15 -50.88 29.61
C PHE A 522 -70.94 -51.84 30.52
N GLY A 523 -71.93 -52.50 29.93
CA GLY A 523 -72.75 -53.51 30.59
C GLY A 523 -72.19 -54.93 30.48
N SER A 524 -72.96 -55.91 30.94
CA SER A 524 -72.59 -57.33 30.89
C SER A 524 -72.27 -57.80 29.47
N LEU A 525 -73.05 -57.38 28.48
CA LEU A 525 -72.83 -57.75 27.08
C LEU A 525 -71.49 -57.25 26.52
N THR A 526 -71.09 -56.02 26.87
CA THR A 526 -69.78 -55.47 26.49
C THR A 526 -68.66 -56.17 27.23
N LYS A 527 -68.85 -56.53 28.51
CA LYS A 527 -67.89 -57.32 29.28
C LYS A 527 -67.62 -58.68 28.64
N GLU A 528 -68.67 -59.40 28.26
CA GLU A 528 -68.56 -60.69 27.57
C GLU A 528 -67.82 -60.56 26.23
N ALA A 529 -68.10 -59.50 25.47
CA ALA A 529 -67.38 -59.24 24.22
C ALA A 529 -65.90 -58.94 24.44
N VAL A 530 -65.55 -58.20 25.49
CA VAL A 530 -64.15 -57.98 25.87
C VAL A 530 -63.48 -59.29 26.27
N ILE A 531 -64.16 -60.18 27.02
CA ILE A 531 -63.62 -61.50 27.38
C ILE A 531 -63.29 -62.30 26.11
N ARG A 532 -64.23 -62.40 25.17
CA ARG A 532 -63.99 -63.11 23.90
C ARG A 532 -62.85 -62.51 23.10
N PHE A 533 -62.75 -61.18 23.08
CA PHE A 533 -61.63 -60.49 22.43
C PHE A 533 -60.29 -60.80 23.10
N GLN A 534 -60.23 -60.76 24.42
CA GLN A 534 -59.03 -61.09 25.19
C GLN A 534 -58.59 -62.54 24.97
N GLU A 535 -59.53 -63.46 24.85
CA GLU A 535 -59.27 -64.87 24.56
C GLU A 535 -58.81 -65.09 23.11
N LYS A 536 -59.37 -64.37 22.14
CA LYS A 536 -58.90 -64.38 20.75
C LYS A 536 -57.44 -63.94 20.63
N TYR A 537 -57.02 -62.94 21.42
CA TYR A 537 -55.65 -62.43 21.44
C TYR A 537 -54.89 -62.85 22.72
N ARG A 538 -55.17 -64.05 23.22
CA ARG A 538 -54.67 -64.57 24.52
C ARG A 538 -53.16 -64.42 24.71
N VAL A 539 -52.37 -64.75 23.69
CA VAL A 539 -50.90 -64.73 23.75
C VAL A 539 -50.37 -63.32 24.04
N GLU A 540 -51.04 -62.29 23.53
CA GLU A 540 -50.60 -60.90 23.64
C GLU A 540 -51.20 -60.17 24.85
N ILE A 541 -52.39 -60.59 25.31
CA ILE A 541 -53.13 -59.90 26.37
C ILE A 541 -53.11 -60.65 27.71
N LEU A 542 -53.34 -61.96 27.69
CA LEU A 542 -53.58 -62.75 28.91
C LEU A 542 -52.33 -63.47 29.40
N THR A 543 -51.55 -64.09 28.50
CA THR A 543 -50.32 -64.81 28.84
C THR A 543 -49.30 -63.94 29.59
N PRO A 544 -49.03 -62.67 29.20
CA PRO A 544 -48.06 -61.84 29.91
C PRO A 544 -48.48 -61.47 31.34
N LEU A 545 -49.78 -61.56 31.65
CA LEU A 545 -50.34 -61.30 32.98
C LEU A 545 -50.63 -62.59 33.76
N ASN A 546 -50.25 -63.75 33.20
CA ASN A 546 -50.49 -65.08 33.76
C ASN A 546 -51.98 -65.40 34.04
N PHE A 547 -52.89 -64.85 33.23
CA PHE A 547 -54.32 -65.14 33.34
C PHE A 547 -54.74 -66.33 32.47
N ALA A 548 -55.48 -67.26 33.07
CA ALA A 548 -55.96 -68.45 32.40
C ALA A 548 -57.21 -68.21 31.53
N LEU A 549 -57.99 -67.16 31.78
CA LEU A 549 -59.22 -66.81 31.05
C LEU A 549 -59.37 -65.29 30.95
N GLY A 550 -60.17 -64.83 29.99
CA GLY A 550 -60.50 -63.40 29.87
C GLY A 550 -61.32 -62.93 31.08
N ASN A 551 -61.07 -61.70 31.54
CA ASN A 551 -61.72 -61.14 32.74
C ASN A 551 -62.68 -59.98 32.43
N GLY A 552 -62.66 -59.48 31.19
CA GLY A 552 -63.54 -58.40 30.73
C GLY A 552 -63.10 -57.01 31.20
N TYR A 553 -61.91 -56.90 31.80
CA TYR A 553 -61.29 -55.63 32.18
C TYR A 553 -60.38 -55.12 31.07
N VAL A 554 -60.66 -53.94 30.53
CA VAL A 554 -59.86 -53.32 29.47
C VAL A 554 -58.69 -52.58 30.09
N GLY A 555 -57.67 -53.35 30.46
CA GLY A 555 -56.40 -52.89 31.03
C GLY A 555 -55.40 -52.36 30.00
N SER A 556 -54.18 -52.04 30.44
CA SER A 556 -53.12 -51.50 29.57
C SER A 556 -52.84 -52.36 28.33
N LEU A 557 -52.68 -53.68 28.48
CA LEU A 557 -52.41 -54.59 27.36
C LEU A 557 -53.61 -54.74 26.41
N THR A 558 -54.83 -54.82 26.96
CA THR A 558 -56.05 -54.87 26.13
C THR A 558 -56.22 -53.58 25.35
N ARG A 559 -56.04 -52.41 25.97
CA ARG A 559 -56.06 -51.12 25.26
C ARG A 559 -54.97 -51.03 24.21
N ALA A 560 -53.74 -51.43 24.53
CA ALA A 560 -52.63 -51.36 23.59
C ALA A 560 -52.95 -52.18 22.33
N LYS A 561 -53.47 -53.40 22.50
CA LYS A 561 -53.88 -54.24 21.36
C LYS A 561 -55.05 -53.64 20.57
N ILE A 562 -56.07 -53.12 21.25
CA ILE A 562 -57.21 -52.47 20.59
C ILE A 562 -56.74 -51.24 19.80
N ASN A 563 -55.97 -50.37 20.43
CA ASN A 563 -55.45 -49.15 19.81
C ASN A 563 -54.55 -49.49 18.60
N PHE A 564 -53.70 -50.51 18.72
CA PHE A 564 -52.90 -51.00 17.60
C PHE A 564 -53.80 -51.45 16.43
N LEU A 565 -54.83 -52.25 16.70
CA LEU A 565 -55.76 -52.74 15.68
C LEU A 565 -56.66 -51.65 15.08
N ILE A 566 -56.89 -50.54 15.80
CA ILE A 566 -57.60 -49.37 15.29
C ILE A 566 -56.68 -48.50 14.40
N SER A 567 -55.37 -48.51 14.67
CA SER A 567 -54.38 -47.70 13.94
C SER A 567 -53.89 -48.32 12.63
N GLN A 568 -54.13 -49.61 12.42
CA GLN A 568 -53.93 -50.32 11.15
C GLN A 568 -55.14 -50.09 10.25
#